data_AF-A0ABD1AUJ4-F1
#
_entry.id   AF-A0ABD1AUJ4-F1
#
_cell.length_a   1.000
_cell.length_b   1.000
_cell.length_c   1.000
_cell.angle_alpha   90.00
_cell.angle_beta   90.00
_cell.angle_gamma   90.00
#
_symmetry.space_group_name_H-M   'P 1'
#
loop_
_entity.id
_entity.type
_entity.pdbx_description
1 polymer ?
#
loop_
_entity_poly.entity_id
_entity_poly.type
_entity_poly.pdbx_seq_one_letter_code
_entity_poly.pdbx_strand_id
1 'polypeptide(L)'
;MLSYLKTDVKSLLSCSVLLLLRRVLGSCSGLHLLFVADNLCVSDPFTKTSQFLDHHGSKFLPRIDVSFRAQKNRIGLAVDQNDQRFKIVCIKEVKASNPEETMYQFEIGTEDSPWRLSETTITCRSSDLMPVNTPVYFDGYVHWLRNDGSILAFNPGTEQARLIPTKLPQKQSYYDVTKKRRRIVLC
;
A
#
# COMPACT_ATOMS: atom_id res chain seq x y z
N MET A 1 6.63 -34.74 14.17
CA MET A 1 6.38 -33.91 15.37
C MET A 1 7.14 -32.61 15.18
N LEU A 2 6.53 -31.61 14.51
CA LEU A 2 7.13 -30.29 14.29
C LEU A 2 6.40 -29.31 15.20
N SER A 3 7.13 -28.79 16.18
CA SER A 3 6.65 -27.92 17.24
C SER A 3 6.44 -26.50 16.73
N TYR A 4 5.27 -25.96 17.08
CA TYR A 4 4.88 -24.57 16.93
C TYR A 4 5.88 -23.65 17.64
N LEU A 5 6.54 -22.76 16.89
CA LEU A 5 7.14 -21.56 17.46
C LEU A 5 6.02 -20.53 17.64
N LYS A 6 5.41 -20.54 18.83
CA LYS A 6 4.53 -19.47 19.30
C LYS A 6 5.41 -18.29 19.71
N THR A 7 5.82 -17.48 18.74
CA THR A 7 6.66 -16.30 19.00
C THR A 7 5.84 -15.26 19.74
N ASP A 8 6.25 -14.93 20.97
CA ASP A 8 5.58 -13.96 21.82
C ASP A 8 5.76 -12.54 21.28
N VAL A 9 4.69 -12.01 20.70
CA VAL A 9 4.58 -10.66 20.10
C VAL A 9 5.07 -9.57 21.06
N LYS A 10 5.01 -9.80 22.37
CA LYS A 10 5.47 -8.86 23.41
C LYS A 10 6.98 -8.59 23.37
N SER A 11 7.80 -9.60 23.10
CA SER A 11 9.26 -9.45 23.06
C SER A 11 9.75 -8.64 21.84
N LEU A 12 8.94 -8.61 20.78
CA LEU A 12 9.17 -7.87 19.55
C LEU A 12 8.65 -6.43 19.61
N LEU A 13 8.21 -5.91 20.75
CA LEU A 13 7.72 -4.51 20.86
C LEU A 13 8.73 -3.55 21.52
N SER A 14 9.71 -4.04 22.28
CA SER A 14 10.61 -3.20 23.10
C SER A 14 11.89 -2.70 22.42
N CYS A 15 12.32 -3.29 21.29
CA CYS A 15 13.52 -2.87 20.54
C CYS A 15 13.18 -2.25 19.16
N SER A 16 11.90 -2.02 18.88
CA SER A 16 11.36 -2.42 17.56
C SER A 16 10.74 -1.30 16.74
N VAL A 17 10.57 -0.09 17.28
CA VAL A 17 9.86 1.00 16.59
C VAL A 17 10.60 1.43 15.31
N LEU A 18 11.95 1.46 15.31
CA LEU A 18 12.76 1.79 14.14
C LEU A 18 12.84 0.65 13.10
N LEU A 19 12.73 -0.61 13.52
CA LEU A 19 12.68 -1.78 12.61
C LEU A 19 11.28 -2.00 12.03
N LEU A 20 10.22 -1.61 12.74
CA LEU A 20 8.83 -1.71 12.30
C LEU A 20 8.47 -0.68 11.22
N LEU A 21 8.99 0.55 11.29
CA LEU A 21 8.73 1.57 10.24
C LEU A 21 9.18 1.13 8.83
N ARG A 22 10.19 0.24 8.75
CA ARG A 22 10.66 -0.33 7.47
C ARG A 22 9.79 -1.46 6.93
N ARG A 23 8.79 -1.88 7.71
CA ARG A 23 7.88 -2.99 7.42
C ARG A 23 6.43 -2.56 7.22
N VAL A 24 6.08 -1.30 7.50
CA VAL A 24 4.74 -0.76 7.24
C VAL A 24 4.56 -0.50 5.75
N LEU A 25 3.60 -1.18 5.14
CA LEU A 25 3.21 -1.03 3.74
C LEU A 25 2.11 0.00 3.54
N GLY A 26 1.23 0.15 4.52
CA GLY A 26 0.13 1.09 4.47
C GLY A 26 -0.58 1.17 5.81
N SER A 27 -1.41 2.19 5.95
CA SER A 27 -2.25 2.41 7.12
C SER A 27 -3.60 2.93 6.68
N CYS A 28 -4.68 2.39 7.24
CA CYS A 28 -6.05 2.80 6.94
C CYS A 28 -6.94 2.53 8.14
N SER A 29 -7.76 3.52 8.54
CA SER A 29 -8.75 3.37 9.63
C SER A 29 -8.18 2.81 10.94
N GLY A 30 -6.94 3.17 11.29
CA GLY A 30 -6.25 2.66 12.49
C GLY A 30 -5.54 1.31 12.31
N LEU A 31 -5.83 0.58 11.24
CA LEU A 31 -5.15 -0.66 10.88
C LEU A 31 -3.83 -0.37 10.16
N HIS A 32 -2.85 -1.25 10.38
CA HIS A 32 -1.54 -1.18 9.76
C HIS A 32 -1.27 -2.46 8.97
N LEU A 33 -0.96 -2.30 7.68
CA LEU A 33 -0.46 -3.39 6.86
C LEU A 33 1.06 -3.48 7.03
N LEU A 34 1.53 -4.63 7.48
CA LEU A 34 2.91 -4.92 7.84
C LEU A 34 3.43 -6.09 7.03
N PHE A 35 4.76 -6.14 6.89
CA PHE A 35 5.47 -7.30 6.38
C PHE A 35 6.49 -7.80 7.39
N VAL A 36 6.23 -8.98 7.94
CA VAL A 36 6.96 -9.53 9.09
C VAL A 36 7.24 -11.00 8.82
N ALA A 37 8.51 -11.42 8.98
CA ALA A 37 8.94 -12.81 8.84
C ALA A 37 8.41 -13.45 7.54
N ASP A 38 8.66 -12.77 6.44
CA ASP A 38 8.27 -13.18 5.08
C ASP A 38 6.77 -13.31 4.81
N ASN A 39 5.93 -12.72 5.67
CA ASN A 39 4.48 -12.76 5.56
C ASN A 39 3.83 -11.38 5.68
N LEU A 40 2.70 -11.21 5.00
CA LEU A 40 1.82 -10.05 5.16
C LEU A 40 0.99 -10.20 6.43
N CYS A 41 0.86 -9.10 7.17
CA CYS A 41 0.09 -9.05 8.40
C CYS A 41 -0.67 -7.73 8.50
N VAL A 42 -1.95 -7.78 8.84
CA VAL A 42 -2.71 -6.60 9.25
C VAL A 42 -2.76 -6.57 10.77
N SER A 43 -2.37 -5.45 11.37
CA SER A 43 -2.37 -5.26 12.81
C SER A 43 -3.28 -4.11 13.19
N ASP A 44 -4.12 -4.37 14.19
CA ASP A 44 -4.84 -3.36 14.93
C ASP A 44 -4.11 -3.08 16.25
N PRO A 45 -3.38 -1.95 16.34
CA PRO A 45 -2.66 -1.60 17.56
C PRO A 45 -3.59 -1.23 18.73
N PHE A 46 -4.84 -0.86 18.47
CA PHE A 46 -5.81 -0.49 19.51
C PHE A 46 -6.36 -1.74 20.19
N THR A 47 -6.79 -2.74 19.41
CA THR A 47 -7.25 -4.02 19.98
C THR A 47 -6.12 -4.99 20.29
N LYS A 48 -4.88 -4.68 19.86
CA LYS A 48 -3.68 -5.52 20.00
C LYS A 48 -3.84 -6.87 19.29
N THR A 49 -4.60 -6.87 18.19
CA THR A 49 -4.79 -8.05 17.36
C THR A 49 -3.94 -7.94 16.09
N SER A 50 -3.50 -9.09 15.60
CA SER A 50 -2.72 -9.19 14.39
C SER A 50 -3.18 -10.41 13.62
N GLN A 51 -3.39 -10.23 12.32
CA GLN A 51 -3.82 -11.27 11.42
C GLN A 51 -2.80 -11.44 10.31
N PHE A 52 -2.30 -12.66 10.15
CA PHE A 52 -1.44 -13.02 9.03
C PHE A 52 -2.28 -13.41 7.83
N LEU A 53 -1.81 -13.03 6.65
CA LEU A 53 -2.50 -13.23 5.40
C LEU A 53 -1.77 -14.28 4.57
N ASP A 54 -2.52 -15.28 4.14
CA ASP A 54 -2.02 -16.22 3.15
C ASP A 54 -1.95 -15.49 1.80
N HIS A 55 -0.73 -15.32 1.29
CA HIS A 55 -0.46 -14.71 -0.01
C HIS A 55 -0.01 -15.72 -1.07
N HIS A 56 -0.04 -17.03 -0.78
CA HIS A 56 0.38 -18.08 -1.73
C HIS A 56 -0.48 -18.12 -3.00
N GLY A 57 -1.74 -17.70 -2.92
CA GLY A 57 -2.64 -17.59 -4.07
C GLY A 57 -2.46 -16.34 -4.93
N SER A 58 -1.67 -15.35 -4.49
CA SER A 58 -1.48 -14.10 -5.21
C SER A 58 -0.58 -14.29 -6.42
N LYS A 59 -1.03 -13.76 -7.57
CA LYS A 59 -0.21 -13.69 -8.80
C LYS A 59 0.74 -12.49 -8.77
N PHE A 60 0.45 -11.47 -7.96
CA PHE A 60 1.23 -10.23 -7.90
C PHE A 60 2.28 -10.23 -6.79
N LEU A 61 2.16 -11.15 -5.83
CA LEU A 61 3.08 -11.35 -4.72
C LEU A 61 3.80 -12.71 -4.74
N PRO A 62 4.35 -13.20 -5.87
CA PRO A 62 4.98 -14.52 -5.90
C PRO A 62 6.32 -14.46 -5.16
N ARG A 63 6.33 -14.92 -3.92
CA ARG A 63 7.48 -15.08 -3.01
C ARG A 63 8.19 -13.78 -2.72
N ILE A 64 7.90 -13.26 -1.54
CA ILE A 64 8.52 -12.06 -1.02
C ILE A 64 9.94 -12.40 -0.57
N ASP A 65 10.84 -12.54 -1.53
CA ASP A 65 12.26 -12.73 -1.29
C ASP A 65 12.98 -11.46 -1.79
N VAL A 66 13.66 -10.80 -0.85
CA VAL A 66 14.63 -9.70 -0.99
C VAL A 66 14.25 -8.37 -1.69
N SER A 67 13.24 -8.27 -2.56
CA SER A 67 12.92 -7.02 -3.30
C SER A 67 11.76 -6.19 -2.74
N PHE A 68 11.32 -6.46 -1.51
CA PHE A 68 10.08 -5.90 -0.95
C PHE A 68 10.02 -4.36 -0.91
N ARG A 69 11.18 -3.69 -0.81
CA ARG A 69 11.24 -2.22 -0.92
C ARG A 69 10.73 -1.70 -2.26
N ALA A 70 10.95 -2.44 -3.35
CA ALA A 70 10.50 -2.09 -4.69
C ALA A 70 8.99 -2.31 -4.89
N GLN A 71 8.30 -2.93 -3.93
CA GLN A 71 6.88 -3.26 -4.02
C GLN A 71 6.03 -2.46 -3.02
N LYS A 72 6.63 -1.63 -2.17
CA LYS A 72 5.90 -0.85 -1.16
C LYS A 72 4.85 0.06 -1.79
N ASN A 73 5.20 0.67 -2.92
CA ASN A 73 4.31 1.50 -3.73
C ASN A 73 3.29 0.69 -4.54
N ARG A 74 3.25 -0.64 -4.43
CA ARG A 74 2.34 -1.51 -5.21
C ARG A 74 1.24 -2.14 -4.37
N ILE A 75 1.28 -2.01 -3.06
CA ILE A 75 0.35 -2.67 -2.14
C ILE A 75 -0.37 -1.62 -1.31
N GLY A 76 -1.69 -1.56 -1.43
CA GLY A 76 -2.55 -0.66 -0.65
C GLY A 76 -3.42 -1.43 0.33
N LEU A 77 -3.71 -0.80 1.47
CA LEU A 77 -4.70 -1.26 2.45
C LEU A 77 -5.95 -0.40 2.30
N ALA A 78 -7.09 -1.04 2.05
CA ALA A 78 -8.40 -0.42 2.01
C ALA A 78 -9.24 -0.95 3.18
N VAL A 79 -10.01 -0.10 3.84
CA VAL A 79 -10.96 -0.51 4.87
C VAL A 79 -12.31 0.06 4.48
N ASP A 80 -13.23 -0.82 4.13
CA ASP A 80 -14.58 -0.42 3.75
C ASP A 80 -15.34 0.03 5.01
N GLN A 81 -15.94 1.22 4.95
CA GLN A 81 -16.57 1.83 6.12
C GLN A 81 -17.87 1.12 6.51
N ASN A 82 -18.48 0.40 5.57
CA ASN A 82 -19.78 -0.23 5.78
C ASN A 82 -19.68 -1.55 6.55
N ASP A 83 -18.72 -2.41 6.20
CA ASP A 83 -18.54 -3.72 6.82
C ASP A 83 -17.31 -3.77 7.77
N GLN A 84 -16.53 -2.69 7.84
CA GLN A 84 -15.28 -2.58 8.61
C GLN A 84 -14.24 -3.65 8.23
N ARG A 85 -14.40 -4.30 7.08
CA ARG A 85 -13.46 -5.31 6.61
C ARG A 85 -12.36 -4.64 5.80
N PHE A 86 -11.15 -5.11 6.02
CA PHE A 86 -10.02 -4.67 5.23
C PHE A 86 -9.92 -5.49 3.94
N LYS A 87 -9.41 -4.84 2.90
CA LYS A 87 -9.05 -5.42 1.60
C LYS A 87 -7.62 -4.99 1.30
N ILE A 88 -6.85 -5.89 0.72
CA ILE A 88 -5.51 -5.57 0.22
C ILE A 88 -5.59 -5.49 -1.28
N VAL A 89 -5.07 -4.39 -1.83
CA VAL A 89 -5.06 -4.17 -3.26
C VAL A 89 -3.62 -4.12 -3.75
N CYS A 90 -3.29 -5.01 -4.67
CA CYS A 90 -2.03 -5.02 -5.36
C CYS A 90 -2.20 -4.46 -6.77
N ILE A 91 -1.25 -3.65 -7.22
CA ILE A 91 -1.20 -3.13 -8.59
C ILE A 91 0.00 -3.70 -9.35
N LYS A 92 -0.21 -4.01 -10.62
CA LYS A 92 0.84 -4.47 -11.53
C LYS A 92 0.85 -3.62 -12.81
N GLU A 93 2.03 -3.10 -13.14
CA GLU A 93 2.32 -2.48 -14.43
C GLU A 93 2.57 -3.57 -15.47
N VAL A 94 1.90 -3.46 -16.62
CA VAL A 94 2.02 -4.36 -17.77
C VAL A 94 2.24 -3.50 -19.01
N LYS A 95 3.09 -3.98 -19.94
CA LYS A 95 3.31 -3.31 -21.22
C LYS A 95 1.98 -3.26 -22.00
N ALA A 96 1.59 -2.06 -22.41
CA ALA A 96 0.47 -1.87 -23.32
C ALA A 96 0.87 -2.17 -24.76
N SER A 97 -0.11 -2.22 -25.66
CA SER A 97 0.12 -2.35 -27.10
C SER A 97 0.87 -1.14 -27.67
N ASN A 98 0.60 0.06 -27.16
CA ASN A 98 1.36 1.27 -27.45
C ASN A 98 2.56 1.37 -26.49
N PRO A 99 3.81 1.49 -26.98
CA PRO A 99 4.99 1.62 -26.11
C PRO A 99 5.02 2.90 -25.26
N GLU A 100 4.23 3.92 -25.60
CA GLU A 100 4.10 5.15 -24.81
C GLU A 100 3.09 5.04 -23.66
N GLU A 101 2.45 3.87 -23.52
CA GLU A 101 1.41 3.61 -22.55
C GLU A 101 1.79 2.49 -21.59
N THR A 102 1.22 2.53 -20.40
CA THR A 102 1.27 1.45 -19.42
C THR A 102 -0.14 1.03 -19.07
N MET A 103 -0.38 -0.28 -19.07
CA MET A 103 -1.61 -0.88 -18.60
C MET A 103 -1.42 -1.31 -17.15
N TYR A 104 -2.34 -0.91 -16.27
CA TYR A 104 -2.34 -1.34 -14.88
C TYR A 104 -3.43 -2.38 -14.65
N GLN A 105 -3.06 -3.43 -13.91
CA GLN A 105 -3.96 -4.49 -13.45
C GLN A 105 -4.01 -4.49 -11.93
N PHE A 106 -5.11 -4.99 -11.38
CA PHE A 106 -5.35 -4.99 -9.93
C PHE A 106 -5.67 -6.40 -9.43
N GLU A 107 -5.15 -6.74 -8.26
CA GLU A 107 -5.49 -7.97 -7.54
C GLU A 107 -5.98 -7.60 -6.14
N ILE A 108 -7.03 -8.27 -5.67
CA ILE A 108 -7.67 -8.01 -4.40
C ILE A 108 -7.53 -9.25 -3.52
N GLY A 109 -6.95 -9.07 -2.35
CA GLY A 109 -6.94 -10.03 -1.25
C GLY A 109 -7.93 -9.59 -0.16
N THR A 110 -8.66 -10.55 0.40
CA THR A 110 -9.50 -10.33 1.59
C THR A 110 -9.13 -11.33 2.67
N GLU A 111 -9.67 -11.15 3.86
CA GLU A 111 -9.47 -12.05 4.99
C GLU A 111 -9.94 -13.49 4.70
N ASP A 112 -11.13 -13.62 4.11
CA ASP A 112 -11.87 -14.89 4.04
C ASP A 112 -11.85 -15.53 2.65
N SER A 113 -11.25 -14.88 1.64
CA SER A 113 -11.31 -15.34 0.25
C SER A 113 -9.92 -15.47 -0.37
N PRO A 114 -9.75 -16.41 -1.33
CA PRO A 114 -8.57 -16.43 -2.18
C PRO A 114 -8.34 -15.07 -2.87
N TRP A 115 -7.08 -14.79 -3.18
CA TRP A 115 -6.71 -13.64 -4.01
C TRP A 115 -7.41 -13.70 -5.36
N ARG A 116 -7.97 -12.57 -5.77
CA ARG A 116 -8.73 -12.47 -7.02
C ARG A 116 -8.15 -11.36 -7.89
N LEU A 117 -7.85 -11.70 -9.13
CA LEU A 117 -7.51 -10.73 -10.17
C LEU A 117 -8.78 -9.99 -10.58
N SER A 118 -8.76 -8.66 -10.54
CA SER A 118 -9.84 -7.83 -11.07
C SER A 118 -9.83 -7.88 -12.60
N GLU A 119 -11.02 -7.91 -13.21
CA GLU A 119 -11.17 -7.77 -14.68
C GLU A 119 -10.86 -6.34 -15.12
N THR A 120 -10.94 -5.38 -14.20
CA THR A 120 -10.67 -3.99 -14.47
C THR A 120 -9.19 -3.77 -14.75
N THR A 121 -8.95 -3.07 -15.85
CA THR A 121 -7.64 -2.56 -16.23
C THR A 121 -7.77 -1.09 -16.59
N ILE A 122 -6.65 -0.37 -16.53
CA ILE A 122 -6.59 1.00 -17.00
C ILE A 122 -5.30 1.22 -17.77
N THR A 123 -5.42 1.72 -18.99
CA THR A 123 -4.29 2.07 -19.85
C THR A 123 -4.19 3.58 -19.93
N CYS A 124 -2.98 4.10 -19.78
CA CYS A 124 -2.72 5.53 -19.85
C CYS A 124 -1.25 5.79 -20.18
N ARG A 125 -0.92 7.05 -20.47
CA ARG A 125 0.47 7.48 -20.74
C ARG A 125 1.41 6.92 -19.68
N SER A 126 2.53 6.38 -20.13
CA SER A 126 3.52 5.74 -19.26
C SER A 126 4.11 6.73 -18.26
N SER A 127 4.12 6.33 -16.99
CA SER A 127 4.85 6.98 -15.90
C SER A 127 4.94 5.99 -14.75
N ASP A 128 6.12 5.90 -14.13
CA ASP A 128 6.30 4.98 -13.01
C ASP A 128 5.48 5.41 -11.80
N LEU A 129 5.03 4.41 -11.02
CA LEU A 129 4.57 4.63 -9.66
C LEU A 129 5.71 5.17 -8.78
N MET A 130 5.42 6.20 -7.99
CA MET A 130 6.46 6.84 -7.19
C MET A 130 6.96 5.88 -6.08
N PRO A 131 8.25 5.51 -6.05
CA PRO A 131 8.74 4.35 -5.28
C PRO A 131 8.67 4.53 -3.76
N VAL A 132 8.68 5.77 -3.27
CA VAL A 132 8.71 6.07 -1.82
C VAL A 132 7.32 6.17 -1.22
N ASN A 133 6.28 6.36 -2.05
CA ASN A 133 4.93 6.60 -1.54
C ASN A 133 4.17 5.29 -1.34
N THR A 134 3.59 5.16 -0.15
CA THR A 134 2.59 4.14 0.15
C THR A 134 1.26 4.55 -0.48
N PRO A 135 0.53 3.62 -1.09
CA PRO A 135 -0.81 3.90 -1.59
C PRO A 135 -1.73 4.34 -0.45
N VAL A 136 -2.64 5.27 -0.73
CA VAL A 136 -3.53 5.86 0.28
C VAL A 136 -4.97 5.50 -0.06
N TYR A 137 -5.69 4.94 0.92
CA TYR A 137 -7.12 4.73 0.79
C TYR A 137 -7.90 5.96 1.25
N PHE A 138 -8.75 6.47 0.38
CA PHE A 138 -9.60 7.63 0.63
C PHE A 138 -10.83 7.56 -0.28
N ASP A 139 -12.00 7.97 0.21
CA ASP A 139 -13.23 8.09 -0.59
C ASP A 139 -13.60 6.81 -1.38
N GLY A 140 -13.34 5.63 -0.82
CA GLY A 140 -13.62 4.36 -1.48
C GLY A 140 -12.55 3.86 -2.44
N TYR A 141 -11.49 4.64 -2.72
CA TYR A 141 -10.43 4.29 -3.66
C TYR A 141 -9.06 4.16 -2.98
N VAL A 142 -8.26 3.20 -3.41
CA VAL A 142 -6.82 3.19 -3.19
C VAL A 142 -6.17 4.07 -4.26
N HIS A 143 -5.28 4.96 -3.83
CA HIS A 143 -4.63 5.95 -4.69
C HIS A 143 -3.12 5.73 -4.74
N TRP A 144 -2.57 5.73 -5.96
CA TRP A 144 -1.15 5.63 -6.23
C TRP A 144 -0.65 6.90 -6.92
N LEU A 145 0.33 7.55 -6.33
CA LEU A 145 0.98 8.71 -6.95
C LEU A 145 2.01 8.24 -7.98
N ARG A 146 2.00 8.87 -9.15
CA ARG A 146 2.95 8.63 -10.24
C ARG A 146 4.00 9.75 -10.32
N ASN A 147 5.12 9.46 -10.97
CA ASN A 147 6.22 10.43 -11.14
C ASN A 147 5.82 11.68 -11.96
N ASP A 148 4.87 11.55 -12.88
CA ASP A 148 4.30 12.69 -13.63
C ASP A 148 3.31 13.54 -12.82
N GLY A 149 3.06 13.16 -11.56
CA GLY A 149 2.14 13.83 -10.66
C GLY A 149 0.68 13.41 -10.78
N SER A 150 0.31 12.67 -11.81
CA SER A 150 -1.05 12.10 -11.89
C SER A 150 -1.24 11.03 -10.81
N ILE A 151 -2.50 10.78 -10.46
CA ILE A 151 -2.87 9.81 -9.44
C ILE A 151 -3.70 8.72 -10.09
N LEU A 152 -3.26 7.48 -9.96
CA LEU A 152 -4.08 6.33 -10.31
C LEU A 152 -4.96 5.98 -9.12
N ALA A 153 -6.25 5.74 -9.35
CA ALA A 153 -7.20 5.38 -8.31
C ALA A 153 -7.94 4.10 -8.70
N PHE A 154 -8.14 3.19 -7.74
CA PHE A 154 -8.93 1.97 -7.91
C PHE A 154 -9.85 1.75 -6.70
N ASN A 155 -11.13 1.49 -6.95
CA ASN A 155 -12.10 1.18 -5.91
C ASN A 155 -12.23 -0.34 -5.77
N PRO A 156 -11.81 -0.96 -4.66
CA PRO A 156 -11.91 -2.41 -4.49
C PRO A 156 -13.33 -2.92 -4.20
N GLY A 157 -14.30 -2.03 -3.96
CA GLY A 157 -15.72 -2.38 -3.79
C GLY A 157 -16.49 -2.39 -5.11
N THR A 158 -16.28 -1.39 -5.97
CA THR A 158 -16.95 -1.29 -7.28
C THR A 158 -16.09 -1.77 -8.45
N GLU A 159 -14.82 -2.07 -8.18
CA GLU A 159 -13.79 -2.41 -9.17
C GLU A 159 -13.63 -1.37 -10.27
N GLN A 160 -13.88 -0.10 -10.00
CA GLN A 160 -13.64 0.97 -10.97
C GLN A 160 -12.22 1.52 -10.84
N ALA A 161 -11.56 1.74 -11.96
CA ALA A 161 -10.26 2.41 -12.04
C ALA A 161 -10.37 3.76 -12.76
N ARG A 162 -9.60 4.75 -12.33
CA ARG A 162 -9.52 6.05 -12.99
C ARG A 162 -8.14 6.68 -12.85
N LEU A 163 -7.76 7.47 -13.84
CA LEU A 163 -6.59 8.35 -13.77
C LEU A 163 -7.07 9.76 -13.43
N ILE A 164 -6.53 10.32 -12.36
CA ILE A 164 -6.80 11.68 -11.93
C ILE A 164 -5.60 12.53 -12.37
N PRO A 165 -5.75 13.39 -13.39
CA PRO A 165 -4.70 14.30 -13.77
C PRO A 165 -4.53 15.33 -12.66
N THR A 166 -3.29 15.50 -12.19
CA THR A 166 -2.97 16.61 -11.29
C THR A 166 -1.85 17.44 -11.90
N LYS A 167 -1.84 18.73 -11.57
CA LYS A 167 -0.68 19.59 -11.81
C LYS A 167 0.06 19.65 -10.48
N LEU A 168 1.13 18.88 -10.33
CA LEU A 168 2.03 19.11 -9.20
C LEU A 168 2.55 20.55 -9.32
N PRO A 169 2.57 21.33 -8.23
CA PRO A 169 3.26 22.61 -8.23
C PRO A 169 4.67 22.37 -8.73
N GLN A 170 5.07 23.07 -9.80
CA GLN A 170 6.46 23.01 -10.25
C GLN A 170 7.35 23.33 -9.05
N LYS A 171 8.37 22.49 -8.83
CA LYS A 171 9.38 22.71 -7.79
C LYS A 171 9.88 24.15 -7.92
N GLN A 172 9.41 25.04 -7.06
CA GLN A 172 10.18 26.25 -6.78
C GLN A 172 11.46 25.73 -6.15
N SER A 173 12.58 25.99 -6.80
CA SER A 173 13.90 25.63 -6.30
C SER A 173 14.02 26.14 -4.87
N TYR A 174 13.94 25.23 -3.89
CA TYR A 174 14.13 25.56 -2.49
C TYR A 174 15.63 25.76 -2.27
N TYR A 175 16.12 26.95 -2.64
CA TYR A 175 17.35 27.51 -2.12
C TYR A 175 16.96 28.53 -1.05
N ASP A 176 17.20 28.12 0.20
CA ASP A 176 17.50 28.93 1.38
C ASP A 176 16.50 30.02 1.82
N VAL A 177 15.74 29.73 2.89
CA VAL A 177 15.50 30.73 3.96
C VAL A 177 15.63 30.03 5.31
N THR A 178 16.85 30.00 5.82
CA THR A 178 17.11 29.88 7.25
C THR A 178 16.31 30.93 8.07
N LYS A 179 15.79 30.50 9.23
CA LYS A 179 15.10 31.28 10.30
C LYS A 179 13.63 31.71 10.08
N LYS A 180 12.70 30.90 10.58
CA LYS A 180 11.82 31.30 11.71
C LYS A 180 11.14 30.08 12.34
N ARG A 181 11.63 29.66 13.51
CA ARG A 181 10.87 28.77 14.40
C ARG A 181 9.59 29.50 14.81
N ARG A 182 8.43 29.08 14.30
CA ARG A 182 7.15 29.41 14.94
C ARG A 182 6.76 28.21 15.80
N ARG A 183 6.68 28.43 17.11
CA ARG A 183 6.08 27.49 18.07
C ARG A 183 4.62 27.32 17.65
N ILE A 184 4.21 26.08 17.41
CA ILE A 184 2.79 25.73 17.36
C ILE A 184 2.36 25.59 18.82
N VAL A 185 1.44 26.46 19.25
CA VAL A 185 0.65 26.25 20.46
C VAL A 185 -0.57 25.48 20.02
N LEU A 186 -0.72 24.25 20.52
CA LEU A 186 -1.97 23.50 20.40
C LEU A 186 -2.90 24.03 21.49
N CYS A 187 -4.06 24.53 21.09
CA CYS A 187 -5.20 24.70 21.99
C CYS A 187 -5.88 23.33 22.20
#